data_AF-A0A927F866-F1
#
_entry.id   AF-A0A927F866-F1
#
_cell.length_a   1.000
_cell.length_b   1.000
_cell.length_c   1.000
_cell.angle_alpha   90.00
_cell.angle_beta   90.00
_cell.angle_gamma   90.00
#
_symmetry.space_group_name_H-M   'P 1'
#
loop_
_entity.id
_entity.type
_entity.pdbx_description
1 polymer ?
#
loop_
_entity_poly.entity_id
_entity_poly.type
_entity_poly.pdbx_seq_one_letter_code
_entity_poly.pdbx_strand_id
1 'polypeptide(L)'
;MPLAGETDALDCTDCGACCRCYPIFASVSDAEREPLVSEKCVRVDDFLGKGEVAYRMYPLAHTQGCAFLGENQLCAIYESRPEVCRRFERGSDQCLRARERVGVGKDRKR
;
A
#
# COMPACT_ATOMS: atom_id res chain seq x y z
N MET A 1 22.79 16.06 -9.13
CA MET A 1 22.54 15.03 -8.10
C MET A 1 21.59 15.66 -7.09
N PRO A 2 20.30 15.28 -7.02
CA PRO A 2 19.40 15.89 -6.06
C PRO A 2 19.65 15.31 -4.66
N LEU A 3 19.42 16.17 -3.67
CA LEU A 3 19.87 16.10 -2.29
C LEU A 3 18.99 15.13 -1.47
N ALA A 4 19.62 14.23 -0.73
CA ALA A 4 18.99 13.21 0.12
C ALA A 4 18.31 13.76 1.40
N GLY A 5 17.82 15.00 1.39
CA GLY A 5 17.36 15.73 2.59
C GLY A 5 15.85 15.87 2.78
N GLU A 6 15.02 15.55 1.79
CA GLU A 6 13.55 15.78 1.86
C GLU A 6 12.73 14.51 2.18
N THR A 7 13.38 13.35 2.32
CA THR A 7 12.71 12.07 2.60
C THR A 7 12.34 11.88 4.08
N ASP A 8 13.02 12.58 4.99
CA ASP A 8 12.84 12.44 6.45
C ASP A 8 11.46 12.93 6.93
N ALA A 9 10.89 13.92 6.25
CA ALA A 9 9.56 14.46 6.56
C ALA A 9 8.38 13.62 6.02
N LEU A 10 8.67 12.55 5.27
CA LEU A 10 7.65 11.82 4.51
C LEU A 10 7.01 10.71 5.34
N ASP A 11 6.04 11.05 6.18
CA ASP A 11 5.40 10.08 7.07
C ASP A 11 4.46 9.09 6.34
N CYS A 12 4.78 7.78 6.36
CA CYS A 12 3.91 6.76 5.73
C CYS A 12 2.70 6.39 6.60
N THR A 13 2.72 6.69 7.89
CA THR A 13 1.61 6.39 8.81
C THR A 13 0.48 7.42 8.71
N ASP A 14 0.72 8.57 8.07
CA ASP A 14 -0.24 9.67 7.91
C ASP A 14 -0.63 9.95 6.44
N CYS A 15 0.08 9.37 5.46
CA CYS A 15 -0.11 9.76 4.06
C CYS A 15 -1.10 8.89 3.25
N GLY A 16 -1.20 7.59 3.54
CA GLY A 16 -2.06 6.64 2.79
C GLY A 16 -1.83 6.56 1.26
N ALA A 17 -0.79 7.20 0.72
CA ALA A 17 -0.69 7.50 -0.71
C ALA A 17 -0.55 6.26 -1.60
N CYS A 18 0.34 5.33 -1.23
CA CYS A 18 0.50 4.08 -1.97
C CYS A 18 -0.76 3.20 -1.93
N CYS A 19 -1.48 3.22 -0.81
CA CYS A 19 -2.70 2.43 -0.60
C CYS A 19 -3.87 2.88 -1.48
N ARG A 20 -3.86 4.12 -1.99
CA ARG A 20 -4.91 4.66 -2.86
C ARG A 20 -4.49 4.79 -4.33
N CYS A 21 -3.22 4.60 -4.64
CA CYS A 21 -2.68 4.88 -5.96
C CYS A 21 -2.38 3.62 -6.78
N TYR A 22 -1.83 2.58 -6.14
CA TYR A 22 -1.32 1.41 -6.86
C TYR A 22 -2.12 0.17 -6.51
N PRO A 23 -2.35 -0.74 -7.48
CA PRO A 23 -2.95 -2.03 -7.22
C PRO A 23 -2.06 -2.85 -6.27
N ILE A 24 -2.68 -3.49 -5.29
CA ILE A 24 -1.98 -4.26 -4.25
C ILE A 24 -2.51 -5.68 -4.28
N PHE A 25 -1.59 -6.62 -4.46
CA PHE A 25 -1.85 -8.05 -4.44
C PHE A 25 -0.97 -8.70 -3.37
N ALA A 26 -1.56 -9.65 -2.65
CA ALA A 26 -0.88 -10.46 -1.65
C ALA A 26 -0.76 -11.90 -2.15
N SER A 27 0.35 -12.53 -1.80
CA SER A 27 0.59 -13.95 -2.04
C SER A 27 -0.20 -14.82 -1.05
N VAL A 28 -0.18 -16.14 -1.25
CA VAL A 28 -0.72 -17.07 -0.26
C VAL A 28 0.02 -16.94 1.07
N SER A 29 1.36 -16.84 1.03
CA SER A 29 2.19 -16.72 2.24
C SER A 29 1.96 -15.41 2.99
N ASP A 30 1.61 -14.33 2.29
CA ASP A 30 1.20 -13.08 2.94
C ASP A 30 -0.14 -13.26 3.66
N ALA A 31 -1.10 -13.99 3.07
CA ALA A 31 -2.38 -14.28 3.70
C ALA A 31 -2.29 -15.27 4.87
N GLU A 32 -1.30 -16.16 4.87
CA GLU A 32 -0.98 -17.00 6.03
C GLU A 32 -0.38 -16.18 7.18
N ARG A 33 0.46 -15.17 6.87
CA ARG A 33 1.04 -14.26 7.85
C ARG A 33 0.01 -13.29 8.42
N GLU A 34 -0.91 -12.81 7.59
CA GLU A 34 -1.98 -11.90 7.95
C GLU A 34 -3.33 -12.47 7.50
N PRO A 35 -4.02 -13.26 8.35
CA PRO A 35 -5.27 -13.92 8.01
C PRO A 35 -6.38 -12.96 7.55
N LEU A 36 -6.36 -11.71 8.02
CA LEU A 36 -7.33 -10.71 7.60
C LEU A 36 -7.28 -10.43 6.09
N VAL A 37 -6.15 -10.68 5.42
CA VAL A 37 -6.05 -10.61 3.94
C VAL A 37 -7.04 -11.59 3.32
N SER A 38 -7.12 -12.82 3.82
CA SER A 38 -8.05 -13.81 3.28
C SER A 38 -9.51 -13.51 3.57
N GLU A 39 -9.80 -12.80 4.68
CA GLU A 39 -11.16 -12.45 5.11
C GLU A 39 -11.71 -11.20 4.41
N LYS A 40 -10.86 -10.18 4.22
CA LYS A 40 -11.27 -8.85 3.74
C LYS A 40 -10.96 -8.58 2.27
N CYS A 41 -10.15 -9.43 1.64
CA CYS A 41 -9.72 -9.23 0.24
C CYS A 41 -10.35 -10.27 -0.68
N VAL A 42 -10.30 -9.98 -1.98
CA VAL A 42 -10.87 -10.86 -3.00
C VAL A 42 -9.80 -11.84 -3.44
N ARG A 43 -10.05 -13.14 -3.27
CA ARG A 43 -9.20 -14.18 -3.88
C ARG A 43 -9.27 -14.07 -5.39
N VAL A 44 -8.12 -14.08 -6.04
CA VAL A 44 -8.00 -14.02 -7.50
C VAL A 44 -7.38 -15.31 -8.02
N ASP A 45 -7.78 -15.71 -9.22
CA ASP A 45 -7.16 -16.84 -9.90
C ASP A 45 -5.71 -16.48 -10.23
N ASP A 46 -4.81 -17.28 -9.69
CA ASP A 46 -3.39 -17.17 -9.96
C ASP A 46 -3.11 -17.79 -11.33
N PHE A 47 -3.24 -16.97 -12.39
CA PHE A 47 -3.06 -17.40 -13.78
C PHE A 47 -1.71 -18.05 -14.07
N LEU A 48 -0.70 -17.80 -13.21
CA LEU A 48 0.65 -18.33 -13.34
C LEU A 48 0.89 -19.59 -12.51
N GLY A 49 -0.02 -19.98 -11.61
CA GLY A 49 0.09 -21.15 -10.73
C GLY A 49 1.27 -21.10 -9.73
N LYS A 50 1.85 -19.93 -9.46
CA LYS A 50 2.98 -19.70 -8.55
C LYS A 50 2.58 -19.22 -7.15
N GLY A 51 1.32 -18.84 -6.94
CA GLY A 51 0.82 -18.35 -5.65
C GLY A 51 1.33 -16.95 -5.25
N GLU A 52 2.03 -16.26 -6.17
CA GLU A 52 2.55 -14.90 -5.96
C GLU A 52 1.43 -13.85 -5.97
N VAL A 53 0.33 -14.13 -6.68
CA VAL A 53 -0.85 -13.26 -6.78
C VAL A 53 -2.09 -14.06 -6.41
N ALA A 54 -2.40 -14.11 -5.12
CA ALA A 54 -3.52 -14.91 -4.60
C ALA A 54 -4.70 -14.06 -4.13
N TYR A 55 -4.44 -12.87 -3.58
CA TYR A 55 -5.47 -11.99 -3.03
C TYR A 55 -5.30 -10.57 -3.55
N ARG A 56 -6.37 -9.98 -4.07
CA ARG A 56 -6.42 -8.57 -4.47
C ARG A 56 -6.91 -7.73 -3.30
N MET A 57 -6.06 -6.85 -2.79
CA MET A 57 -6.35 -5.92 -1.69
C MET A 57 -6.77 -4.54 -2.19
N TYR A 58 -6.32 -4.16 -3.40
CA TYR A 58 -6.75 -2.97 -4.12
C TYR A 58 -6.57 -3.18 -5.64
N PRO A 59 -7.51 -2.72 -6.49
CA PRO A 59 -8.81 -2.15 -6.15
C PRO A 59 -9.83 -3.20 -5.71
N LEU A 60 -10.70 -2.83 -4.77
CA LEU A 60 -11.89 -3.61 -4.40
C LEU A 60 -13.16 -2.83 -4.74
N ALA A 61 -14.25 -3.55 -5.01
CA ALA A 61 -15.55 -2.94 -5.24
C ALA A 61 -15.93 -2.07 -4.04
N HIS A 62 -16.41 -0.85 -4.32
CA HIS A 62 -16.85 0.13 -3.30
C HIS A 62 -15.77 0.64 -2.34
N THR A 63 -14.49 0.49 -2.67
CA THR A 63 -13.39 1.06 -1.88
C THR A 63 -12.62 2.12 -2.68
N GLN A 64 -12.21 3.19 -2.02
CA GLN A 64 -11.36 4.23 -2.63
C GLN A 64 -9.85 4.00 -2.39
N GLY A 65 -9.50 2.92 -1.71
CA GLY A 65 -8.13 2.54 -1.37
C GLY A 65 -8.07 1.09 -0.93
N CYS A 66 -6.88 0.65 -0.52
CA CYS A 66 -6.64 -0.68 0.04
C CYS A 66 -7.65 -1.01 1.15
N ALA A 67 -8.06 -2.29 1.21
CA ALA A 67 -8.99 -2.82 2.22
C ALA A 67 -8.60 -2.53 3.68
N PHE A 68 -7.31 -2.25 3.93
CA PHE A 68 -6.76 -2.02 5.26
C PHE A 68 -6.42 -0.55 5.54
N LEU A 69 -6.73 0.35 4.62
CA LEU A 69 -6.51 1.78 4.85
C LEU A 69 -7.63 2.33 5.74
N GLY A 70 -7.28 2.75 6.95
CA GLY A 70 -8.18 3.43 7.86
C GLY A 70 -8.50 4.87 7.42
N GLU A 71 -9.53 5.46 8.03
CA GLU A 71 -9.91 6.86 7.80
C GLU A 71 -8.77 7.83 8.16
N ASN A 72 -8.00 7.47 9.19
CA ASN A 72 -6.81 8.17 9.66
C ASN A 72 -5.57 7.99 8.78
N GLN A 73 -5.69 7.44 7.57
CA GLN A 73 -4.57 7.17 6.65
C GLN A 73 -3.57 6.11 7.12
N LEU A 74 -3.87 5.45 8.24
CA LEU A 74 -3.04 4.40 8.81
C LEU A 74 -3.43 3.04 8.24
N CYS A 75 -2.43 2.22 7.91
CA CYS A 75 -2.66 0.84 7.53
C CYS A 75 -2.95 -0.01 8.78
N ALA A 76 -4.11 -0.67 8.83
CA ALA A 76 -4.49 -1.52 9.95
C ALA A 76 -3.54 -2.72 10.16
N ILE A 77 -2.86 -3.15 9.09
CA ILE A 77 -1.91 -4.27 9.10
C ILE A 77 -0.46 -3.79 8.90
N TYR A 78 -0.11 -2.58 9.40
CA TYR A 78 1.18 -1.95 9.10
C TYR A 78 2.39 -2.84 9.48
N GLU A 79 2.31 -3.60 10.57
CA GLU A 79 3.39 -4.49 11.02
C GLU A 79 3.45 -5.80 10.22
N SER A 80 2.28 -6.35 9.86
CA SER A 80 2.11 -7.60 9.12
C SER A 80 1.97 -7.41 7.61
N ARG A 81 2.24 -6.19 7.09
CA ARG A 81 2.18 -5.82 5.66
C ARG A 81 2.68 -6.92 4.70
N PRO A 82 1.99 -7.13 3.57
CA PRO A 82 2.47 -8.04 2.53
C PRO A 82 3.84 -7.64 2.00
N GLU A 83 4.57 -8.60 1.42
CA GLU A 83 5.90 -8.33 0.86
C GLU A 83 5.90 -7.19 -0.16
N VAL A 84 4.90 -7.11 -1.04
CA VAL A 84 4.80 -6.01 -2.03
C VAL A 84 4.77 -4.64 -1.37
N CYS A 85 4.10 -4.52 -0.22
CA CYS A 85 4.01 -3.28 0.55
C CYS A 85 5.30 -2.97 1.31
N ARG A 86 6.08 -3.98 1.71
CA ARG A 86 7.39 -3.81 2.37
C ARG A 86 8.49 -3.45 1.38
N ARG A 87 8.44 -4.01 0.17
CA ARG A 87 9.39 -3.69 -0.93
C ARG A 87 9.19 -2.27 -1.46
N PHE A 88 8.03 -1.65 -1.20
CA PHE A 88 7.76 -0.28 -1.61
C PHE A 88 8.57 0.72 -0.78
N GLU A 89 9.59 1.32 -1.41
CA GLU A 89 10.52 2.22 -0.74
C GLU A 89 9.93 3.62 -0.54
N ARG A 90 10.02 4.11 0.71
CA ARG A 90 9.61 5.46 1.10
C ARG A 90 10.52 6.50 0.40
N GLY A 91 9.91 7.48 -0.26
CA GLY A 91 10.66 8.55 -0.93
C GLY A 91 11.20 8.18 -2.31
N SER A 92 11.00 6.94 -2.77
CA SER A 92 11.24 6.57 -4.16
C SER A 92 10.39 7.40 -5.14
N ASP A 93 10.80 7.46 -6.41
CA ASP A 93 10.01 8.12 -7.46
C ASP A 93 8.56 7.63 -7.52
N GLN A 94 8.34 6.33 -7.27
CA GLN A 94 7.00 5.75 -7.22
C GLN A 94 6.18 6.30 -6.06
N CYS A 95 6.81 6.51 -4.90
CA CYS A 95 6.20 7.10 -3.72
C CYS A 95 5.82 8.57 -3.95
N LEU A 96 6.72 9.35 -4.53
CA LEU A 96 6.48 10.76 -4.86
C LEU A 96 5.35 10.92 -5.90
N ARG A 97 5.34 10.08 -6.94
CA ARG A 97 4.26 10.06 -7.94
C ARG A 97 2.92 9.65 -7.34
N ALA A 98 2.90 8.69 -6.41
CA ALA A 98 1.65 8.30 -5.74
C ALA A 98 1.08 9.49 -4.96
N ARG A 99 1.94 10.16 -4.19
CA ARG A 99 1.60 11.36 -3.42
C ARG A 99 1.03 12.47 -4.28
N GLU A 100 1.66 12.75 -5.41
CA GLU A 100 1.15 13.73 -6.38
C GLU A 100 -0.23 13.36 -6.91
N ARG A 101 -0.42 12.09 -7.31
CA ARG A 101 -1.70 11.58 -7.83
C ARG A 101 -2.83 11.64 -6.82
N VAL A 102 -2.54 11.34 -5.56
CA VAL A 102 -3.55 11.36 -4.48
C VAL A 102 -3.67 12.73 -3.81
N GLY A 103 -2.84 13.70 -4.18
CA GLY A 103 -2.83 15.05 -3.61
C GLY A 103 -2.27 15.13 -2.18
N VAL A 104 -1.48 14.15 -1.73
CA VAL A 104 -0.94 14.10 -0.37
C VAL A 104 0.50 14.62 -0.37
N GLY A 105 0.78 15.72 0.33
CA GLY A 105 2.12 16.30 0.44
C GLY A 105 2.27 17.76 0.00
N LYS A 106 1.18 18.50 -0.23
CA LYS A 106 1.26 19.96 -0.47
C LYS A 106 1.10 20.84 0.78
N ASP A 107 0.72 20.28 1.92
CA ASP A 107 0.47 21.05 3.13
C ASP A 107 1.20 20.46 4.34
N ARG A 108 2.31 21.10 4.71
CA ARG A 108 2.74 21.31 6.10
C ARG A 108 3.92 22.29 6.18
N LYS A 109 3.70 23.48 5.63
CA LYS A 109 4.47 24.67 6.04
C LYS A 109 3.73 25.25 7.25
N ARG A 110 4.18 24.93 8.46
CA ARG A 110 3.78 25.68 9.66
C ARG A 110 5.00 25.93 10.51
#